data_AF-D3LCK2-F1
#
_entry.id   AF-D3LCK2-F1
#
_cell.length_a   1.000
_cell.length_b   1.000
_cell.length_c   1.000
_cell.angle_alpha   90.00
_cell.angle_beta   90.00
_cell.angle_gamma   90.00
#
_symmetry.space_group_name_H-M   'P 1'
#
loop_
_entity.id
_entity.type
_entity.pdbx_description
1 polymer ?
#
loop_
_entity_poly.entity_id
_entity_poly.type
_entity_poly.pdbx_seq_one_letter_code
_entity_poly.pdbx_strand_id
1 'polypeptide(L)' 'MKTKLKTLLTAVVLLLSFSLPLSAYAAKNDQGVDLSHWQGDTAVFGQASDKFAIIQLGG' A
#
# COMPACT_ATOMS: atom_id res chain seq x y z
N MET A 1 11.09 35.43 -18.81
CA MET A 1 11.33 35.12 -17.38
C MET A 1 10.16 34.39 -16.72
N LYS A 2 8.91 34.87 -16.85
CA LYS A 2 7.72 34.24 -16.24
C LYS A 2 7.53 32.75 -16.59
N THR A 3 7.78 32.35 -17.84
CA THR A 3 7.64 30.95 -18.30
C THR A 3 8.70 30.03 -17.70
N LYS A 4 9.97 30.48 -17.64
CA LYS A 4 11.06 29.70 -17.02
C LYS A 4 10.84 29.48 -15.53
N LEU A 5 10.30 30.49 -14.83
CA LEU A 5 9.94 30.37 -13.41
C LEU A 5 8.80 29.36 -13.20
N LYS A 6 7.77 29.37 -14.06
CA LYS A 6 6.69 28.38 -14.01
C LYS A 6 7.22 26.96 -14.25
N THR A 7 8.04 26.76 -15.27
CA THR A 7 8.65 25.46 -15.57
C THR A 7 9.50 24.95 -14.41
N LEU A 8 10.29 25.83 -13.78
CA LEU A 8 11.07 25.49 -12.58
C LEU A 8 10.16 25.07 -11.42
N LEU A 9 9.08 25.82 -11.16
CA LEU A 9 8.11 25.48 -10.12
C LEU A 9 7.47 24.10 -10.37
N THR A 10 7.05 23.83 -11.61
CA THR A 10 6.43 22.55 -11.96
C THR A 10 7.40 21.39 -11.78
N ALA A 11 8.66 21.56 -12.20
CA ALA A 11 9.69 20.54 -12.02
C ALA A 11 9.96 20.24 -10.54
N VAL A 12 10.02 21.27 -9.69
CA VAL A 12 10.20 21.12 -8.24
C VAL A 12 9.02 20.39 -7.59
N VAL A 13 7.78 20.76 -7.92
CA VAL A 13 6.57 20.09 -7.40
C VAL A 13 6.55 18.61 -7.81
N LEU A 14 6.89 18.32 -9.07
CA LEU A 14 6.94 16.94 -9.56
C LEU A 14 8.01 16.14 -8.81
N LEU A 15 9.22 16.69 -8.66
CA LEU A 15 10.30 16.00 -7.94
C LEU A 15 9.94 15.71 -6.48
N LEU A 16 9.29 16.67 -5.81
CA LEU A 16 8.83 16.51 -4.43
C LEU A 16 7.72 15.46 -4.31
N SER A 17 6.84 15.32 -5.31
CA SER A 17 5.77 14.33 -5.28
C SER A 17 6.27 12.88 -5.27
N PHE A 18 7.45 12.61 -5.85
CA PHE A 18 8.09 11.29 -5.79
C PHE A 18 8.93 11.05 -4.52
N SER A 19 9.19 12.09 -3.73
CA SER A 19 9.94 11.99 -2.48
C SER A 19 9.06 11.67 -1.26
N LEU A 20 7.74 11.72 -1.43
CA LEU A 20 6.81 11.35 -0.37
C LEU A 20 6.76 9.82 -0.25
N PRO A 21 6.94 9.26 0.97
CA PRO A 21 6.79 7.83 1.17
C PRO A 21 5.34 7.42 0.85
N LEU A 22 5.17 6.57 -0.16
CA LEU A 22 3.88 5.94 -0.51
C LEU A 22 3.55 4.74 0.39
N SER A 23 4.17 4.67 1.56
CA SER A 23 4.01 3.54 2.46
C SER A 23 2.64 3.58 3.12
N ALA A 24 1.75 2.67 2.75
CA ALA A 24 0.54 2.36 3.51
C ALA A 24 0.91 1.35 4.60
N TYR A 25 0.74 1.75 5.86
CA TYR A 25 0.88 0.86 7.01
C TYR A 25 -0.49 0.58 7.60
N ALA A 26 -0.71 -0.65 8.05
CA ALA A 26 -1.87 -0.96 8.88
C ALA A 26 -1.82 -0.12 10.17
N ALA A 27 -2.97 0.24 10.74
CA ALA A 27 -2.97 0.96 12.00
C ALA A 27 -2.34 0.09 13.09
N LYS A 28 -1.81 0.71 14.14
CA LYS A 28 -1.20 -0.03 15.25
C LYS A 28 -2.23 -1.00 15.84
N ASN A 29 -1.86 -2.28 15.88
CA ASN A 29 -2.69 -3.42 16.31
C ASN A 29 -3.79 -3.86 15.35
N ASP A 30 -3.81 -3.35 14.11
CA ASP A 30 -4.61 -3.99 13.07
C ASP A 30 -4.05 -5.39 12.79
N GLN A 31 -4.94 -6.36 12.81
CA GLN A 31 -4.64 -7.75 12.45
C GLN A 31 -5.44 -8.13 11.20
N GLY A 32 -4.91 -9.08 10.45
CA GLY A 32 -5.53 -9.60 9.25
C GLY A 32 -5.09 -11.03 9.02
N VAL A 33 -5.92 -11.80 8.32
CA VAL A 33 -5.60 -13.18 7.96
C VAL A 33 -4.66 -13.23 6.75
N ASP A 34 -3.72 -14.17 6.76
CA ASP A 34 -2.84 -14.47 5.63
C ASP A 34 -3.20 -15.84 5.05
N LEU A 35 -3.57 -15.84 3.77
CA LEU A 35 -4.09 -16.99 3.04
C LEU A 35 -3.20 -17.36 1.86
N SER A 36 -2.83 -18.64 1.77
CA SER A 36 -2.02 -19.22 0.69
C SER A 36 -2.65 -20.50 0.13
N HIS A 37 -2.28 -20.85 -1.11
CA HIS A 37 -2.75 -22.09 -1.75
C HIS A 37 -2.40 -23.34 -0.93
N TRP A 38 -1.28 -23.31 -0.20
CA TRP A 38 -0.77 -24.44 0.58
C TRP A 38 -1.63 -24.81 1.79
N GLN A 39 -2.48 -23.89 2.28
CA GLN A 39 -3.41 -24.20 3.36
C GLN A 39 -4.55 -25.10 2.89
N GLY A 40 -4.90 -25.10 1.60
CA GLY A 40 -6.00 -25.89 1.04
C GLY A 40 -7.27 -25.78 1.87
N ASP A 41 -7.87 -26.93 2.20
CA ASP A 41 -9.12 -27.01 2.97
C ASP A 41 -8.97 -26.65 4.46
N THR A 42 -7.74 -26.46 4.95
CA THR A 42 -7.49 -26.01 6.34
C THR A 42 -7.44 -24.48 6.48
N ALA A 43 -7.66 -23.75 5.39
CA ALA A 43 -7.70 -22.29 5.40
C ALA A 43 -8.81 -21.78 6.34
N VAL A 44 -8.43 -20.91 7.28
CA VAL A 44 -9.36 -20.21 8.16
C VAL A 44 -9.66 -18.85 7.55
N PHE A 45 -10.93 -18.53 7.29
CA PHE A 45 -11.34 -17.29 6.62
C PHE A 45 -10.97 -15.98 7.38
N GLY A 46 -10.50 -16.10 8.63
CA GLY A 46 -10.19 -14.98 9.53
C GLY A 46 -11.15 -14.88 10.71
N GLN A 47 -10.94 -13.90 11.58
CA GLN A 47 -11.76 -13.57 12.74
C GLN A 47 -12.57 -12.29 12.49
N ALA A 48 -13.67 -12.11 13.22
CA ALA A 48 -14.48 -10.88 13.14
C ALA A 48 -13.69 -9.60 13.51
N SER A 49 -12.56 -9.75 14.21
CA SER A 49 -11.64 -8.68 14.57
C SER A 49 -10.66 -8.29 13.47
N ASP A 50 -10.55 -9.07 12.40
CA ASP A 50 -9.60 -8.84 11.32
C ASP A 50 -10.03 -7.64 10.47
N LYS A 51 -9.05 -6.81 10.08
CA LYS A 51 -9.26 -5.55 9.35
C LYS A 51 -8.89 -5.64 7.88
N PHE A 52 -8.07 -6.62 7.53
CA PHE A 52 -7.64 -6.88 6.16
C PHE A 52 -7.36 -8.36 5.97
N ALA A 53 -7.22 -8.79 4.72
CA ALA A 53 -6.73 -10.12 4.38
C ALA A 53 -5.63 -9.97 3.34
N ILE A 54 -4.58 -10.79 3.46
CA ILE A 54 -3.55 -10.96 2.45
C ILE A 54 -3.81 -12.31 1.80
N ILE A 55 -3.94 -12.33 0.48
CA ILE A 55 -4.30 -13.54 -0.26
C ILE A 55 -3.25 -13.73 -1.35
N GLN A 56 -2.59 -14.88 -1.36
CA GLN A 56 -1.70 -15.26 -2.43
C GLN A 56 -2.50 -15.43 -3.72
N LEU A 57 -2.23 -14.55 -4.70
CA LEU A 57 -2.78 -14.64 -6.05
C LEU A 57 -1.67 -15.10 -7.00
N GLY A 58 -1.63 -16.42 -7.26
CA GLY A 58 -0.64 -17.06 -8.14
C GLY A 58 0.61 -17.60 -7.44
N GLY A 59 1.26 -18.58 -8.07
CA GLY A 59 2.38 -19.37 -7.53
C GLY A 59 2.36 -20.78 -8.08
#